data_AF-A0A7X7YH79-F1
#
_entry.id   AF-A0A7X7YH79-F1
#
_cell.length_a   1.000
_cell.length_b   1.000
_cell.length_c   1.000
_cell.angle_alpha   90.00
_cell.angle_beta   90.00
_cell.angle_gamma   90.00
#
_symmetry.space_group_name_H-M   'P 1'
#
loop_
_entity.id
_entity.type
_entity.pdbx_description
1 polymer ?
#
loop_
_entity_poly.entity_id
_entity_poly.type
_entity_poly.pdbx_seq_one_letter_code
_entity_poly.pdbx_strand_id
1 'polypeptide(L)'
;MKTNLSIVVLFLVLSVSVCLAQTPPAAGAGAAASQNSQVAAAPNQPAPAAGDAPESGPRRGGGRVGFGGPIELGPDDKPAFDDPPVGFRAKRDNVPHGELTTVQYDSKSLGMRRQMLVYTPPGYSKDRKYPVLFLLHGIGGNDREWQRSCSADNVLDNMLADGKIQPMIVVFPNGNASVGVGGEGQAAGAGGGVRGGPGGGFGSWGTPFENDLIKDIIPYIESHYSVYKDREHRALAGLSMGGGQSLNIGLANLDTFAYVGGFSSAPNTKAPTELVPDPAAAKAKLKLLWLSCGNKDGLIRISQGVHKYLKEKDVPHVWHVDSNAHDGTHWANNLYLFGQRIFSKGEPTVAAPAAPTAPAVPAAAKLVIRVACGAYQPYTDKNGNVWLPDEVKAPGASLTPPDGSTVERAEEFEVPNVAFPEIFRTERYSMSAYEFNLPNGKYTVRLHFAECFTGITGPGERVYSFVVQGQKPEKDFDIFKEAGGMYKAIQRE
;
A
#
# COMPACT_ATOMS: atom_id res chain seq x y z
N MET A 1 -34.94 -15.68 -0.81
CA MET A 1 -35.09 -14.31 -1.38
C MET A 1 -34.06 -14.11 -2.50
N LYS A 2 -34.18 -13.09 -3.35
CA LYS A 2 -33.08 -12.65 -4.23
C LYS A 2 -32.14 -11.74 -3.44
N THR A 3 -30.83 -11.92 -3.62
CA THR A 3 -29.76 -11.15 -2.97
C THR A 3 -29.16 -10.17 -3.99
N ASN A 4 -28.70 -8.99 -3.56
CA ASN A 4 -28.27 -7.94 -4.49
C ASN A 4 -26.77 -7.64 -4.34
N LEU A 5 -26.00 -7.91 -5.38
CA LEU A 5 -24.64 -7.43 -5.57
C LEU A 5 -24.67 -6.24 -6.54
N SER A 6 -23.90 -5.19 -6.26
CA SER A 6 -23.78 -4.04 -7.16
C SER A 6 -22.33 -3.56 -7.20
N ILE A 7 -21.75 -3.63 -8.39
CA ILE A 7 -20.36 -3.37 -8.71
C ILE A 7 -20.35 -2.18 -9.67
N VAL A 8 -19.34 -1.32 -9.56
CA VAL A 8 -19.11 -0.20 -10.47
C VAL A 8 -17.90 -0.55 -11.31
N VAL A 9 -17.89 -0.22 -12.60
CA VAL A 9 -16.81 -0.58 -13.52
C VAL A 9 -16.49 0.62 -14.41
N LEU A 10 -15.71 1.55 -13.86
CA LEU A 10 -14.80 2.34 -14.68
C LEU A 10 -13.59 1.44 -14.99
N PHE A 11 -13.36 1.22 -16.28
CA PHE A 11 -12.34 0.37 -16.93
C PHE A 11 -11.00 0.17 -16.18
N LEU A 12 -10.31 -0.98 -16.28
CA LEU A 12 -10.18 -1.88 -17.46
C LEU A 12 -9.75 -3.33 -17.13
N VAL A 13 -10.28 -4.27 -17.92
CA VAL A 13 -10.19 -5.76 -17.88
C VAL A 13 -10.89 -6.38 -16.67
N LEU A 14 -11.86 -7.27 -16.92
CA LEU A 14 -12.66 -7.89 -15.87
C LEU A 14 -13.06 -9.34 -16.21
N SER A 15 -12.62 -10.30 -15.39
CA SER A 15 -13.41 -11.49 -15.07
C SER A 15 -14.10 -11.28 -13.72
N VAL A 16 -15.41 -11.41 -13.63
CA VAL A 16 -16.15 -11.36 -12.37
C VAL A 16 -16.43 -12.79 -11.89
N SER A 17 -15.38 -13.40 -11.34
CA SER A 17 -15.42 -14.75 -10.77
C SER A 17 -16.09 -14.73 -9.39
N VAL A 18 -17.43 -14.71 -9.38
CA VAL A 18 -18.21 -15.00 -8.17
C VAL A 18 -18.12 -16.51 -7.89
N CYS A 19 -17.20 -16.94 -7.03
CA CYS A 19 -16.98 -18.35 -6.75
C CYS A 19 -17.85 -18.85 -5.58
N LEU A 20 -18.58 -19.95 -5.81
CA LEU A 20 -19.24 -20.70 -4.74
C LEU A 20 -18.24 -21.63 -4.05
N ALA A 21 -18.02 -21.44 -2.75
CA ALA A 21 -17.23 -22.37 -1.95
C ALA A 21 -17.99 -23.71 -1.76
N GLN A 22 -17.46 -24.79 -2.34
CA GLN A 22 -17.90 -26.16 -2.06
C GLN A 22 -16.93 -26.86 -1.12
N THR A 23 -17.38 -27.18 0.09
CA THR A 23 -16.69 -28.08 1.02
C THR A 23 -17.58 -29.30 1.30
N PRO A 24 -17.31 -30.47 0.68
CA PRO A 24 -17.93 -31.72 1.11
C PRO A 24 -17.33 -32.18 2.46
N PRO A 25 -18.10 -32.87 3.31
CA PRO A 25 -17.60 -33.38 4.60
C PRO A 25 -16.67 -34.58 4.43
N ALA A 26 -15.83 -34.82 5.44
CA ALA A 26 -14.79 -35.85 5.39
C ALA A 26 -15.31 -37.28 5.62
N ALA A 27 -14.88 -38.18 4.74
CA ALA A 27 -14.73 -39.62 4.93
C ALA A 27 -13.55 -40.06 4.01
N GLY A 28 -12.81 -41.13 4.23
CA GLY A 28 -12.81 -42.17 5.26
C GLY A 28 -11.65 -43.13 4.91
N ALA A 29 -11.06 -43.85 5.88
CA ALA A 29 -9.79 -44.53 5.66
C ALA A 29 -9.86 -45.72 4.67
N GLY A 30 -8.80 -45.90 3.88
CA GLY A 30 -8.59 -47.08 3.03
C GLY A 30 -7.19 -47.08 2.41
N ALA A 31 -6.39 -48.10 2.69
CA ALA A 31 -5.01 -48.21 2.20
C ALA A 31 -4.82 -49.49 1.38
N ALA A 32 -4.15 -49.38 0.23
CA ALA A 32 -3.61 -50.47 -0.56
C ALA A 32 -2.46 -49.94 -1.45
N ALA A 33 -1.57 -50.82 -1.90
CA ALA A 33 -0.43 -50.47 -2.76
C ALA A 33 -0.42 -51.34 -4.02
N SER A 34 0.19 -50.86 -5.12
CA SER A 34 1.25 -51.58 -5.86
C SER A 34 1.56 -51.02 -7.26
N GLN A 35 2.85 -51.09 -7.61
CA GLN A 35 3.46 -51.47 -8.91
C GLN A 35 3.01 -50.82 -10.25
N ASN A 36 3.92 -49.97 -10.76
CA ASN A 36 4.82 -50.28 -11.90
C ASN A 36 4.24 -50.61 -13.29
N SER A 37 4.58 -49.79 -14.30
CA SER A 37 5.08 -50.26 -15.62
C SER A 37 5.70 -49.14 -16.46
N GLN A 38 6.70 -49.49 -17.27
CA GLN A 38 7.30 -48.67 -18.33
C GLN A 38 6.91 -49.22 -19.71
N VAL A 39 6.80 -48.36 -20.74
CA VAL A 39 7.08 -48.70 -22.15
C VAL A 39 7.75 -47.47 -22.79
N ALA A 40 8.57 -47.66 -23.84
CA ALA A 40 9.46 -46.63 -24.39
C ALA A 40 9.62 -46.68 -25.92
N ALA A 41 10.46 -45.76 -26.42
CA ALA A 41 11.13 -45.72 -27.73
C ALA A 41 10.41 -45.09 -28.95
N ALA A 42 11.24 -44.55 -29.84
CA ALA A 42 10.94 -43.98 -31.16
C ALA A 42 11.54 -44.94 -32.24
N PRO A 43 12.14 -44.59 -33.42
CA PRO A 43 12.49 -43.29 -34.03
C PRO A 43 12.13 -43.13 -35.53
N ASN A 44 12.50 -41.99 -36.15
CA ASN A 44 13.36 -41.99 -37.36
C ASN A 44 13.75 -40.58 -37.86
N GLN A 45 14.91 -40.50 -38.51
CA GLN A 45 15.39 -39.42 -39.39
C GLN A 45 16.06 -40.06 -40.63
N PRO A 46 16.31 -39.30 -41.70
CA PRO A 46 17.72 -38.99 -42.01
C PRO A 46 17.99 -37.54 -42.49
N ALA A 47 19.28 -37.18 -42.56
CA ALA A 47 19.86 -35.92 -43.06
C ALA A 47 20.89 -36.27 -44.18
N PRO A 48 21.86 -35.42 -44.64
CA PRO A 48 22.20 -34.00 -44.39
C PRO A 48 21.80 -33.11 -45.61
N ALA A 49 22.44 -32.04 -46.11
CA ALA A 49 23.68 -31.24 -45.90
C ALA A 49 23.53 -29.89 -46.68
N ALA A 50 24.40 -28.87 -46.63
CA ALA A 50 25.33 -28.31 -45.62
C ALA A 50 25.99 -27.03 -46.23
N GLY A 51 26.46 -26.05 -45.44
CA GLY A 51 27.23 -24.90 -45.97
C GLY A 51 27.35 -23.67 -45.05
N ASP A 52 28.59 -23.35 -44.68
CA ASP A 52 29.24 -22.07 -44.31
C ASP A 52 28.61 -20.93 -43.46
N ALA A 53 29.49 -20.38 -42.61
CA ALA A 53 29.57 -19.03 -42.04
C ALA A 53 28.52 -18.54 -40.99
N PRO A 54 28.93 -17.75 -39.96
CA PRO A 54 28.04 -17.28 -38.90
C PRO A 54 27.52 -15.85 -39.13
N GLU A 55 26.23 -15.69 -39.41
CA GLU A 55 25.52 -14.40 -39.30
C GLU A 55 24.78 -14.25 -37.96
N SER A 56 24.40 -13.00 -37.64
CA SER A 56 23.95 -12.60 -36.30
C SER A 56 22.58 -13.16 -35.90
N GLY A 57 22.54 -13.89 -34.78
CA GLY A 57 21.30 -14.43 -34.20
C GLY A 57 20.35 -13.33 -33.67
N PRO A 58 19.02 -13.51 -33.78
CA PRO A 58 18.06 -12.48 -33.43
C PRO A 58 18.00 -12.21 -31.93
N ARG A 59 17.85 -10.93 -31.56
CA ARG A 59 17.70 -10.49 -30.17
C ARG A 59 16.43 -11.09 -29.57
N ARG A 60 16.57 -11.90 -28.50
CA ARG A 60 15.42 -12.26 -27.64
C ARG A 60 14.83 -10.99 -27.03
N GLY A 61 13.58 -10.69 -27.34
CA GLY A 61 12.87 -9.53 -26.77
C GLY A 61 12.70 -9.70 -25.26
N GLY A 62 13.25 -8.78 -24.48
CA GLY A 62 13.09 -8.78 -23.02
C GLY A 62 11.69 -8.33 -22.62
N GLY A 63 10.92 -9.24 -22.01
CA GLY A 63 9.70 -8.86 -21.30
C GLY A 63 10.03 -7.95 -20.11
N ARG A 64 9.19 -6.95 -19.85
CA ARG A 64 9.32 -6.11 -18.65
C ARG A 64 9.01 -6.95 -17.41
N VAL A 65 10.04 -7.28 -16.63
CA VAL A 65 9.86 -7.89 -15.30
C VAL A 65 9.23 -6.85 -14.36
N GLY A 66 8.19 -7.23 -13.64
CA GLY A 66 7.55 -6.37 -12.64
C GLY A 66 8.47 -6.07 -11.45
N PHE A 67 8.12 -5.08 -10.63
CA PHE A 67 8.98 -4.66 -9.51
C PHE A 67 8.96 -5.61 -8.30
N GLY A 68 8.04 -6.58 -8.27
CA GLY A 68 7.94 -7.63 -7.26
C GLY A 68 8.50 -8.98 -7.73
N GLY A 69 8.81 -9.86 -6.77
CA GLY A 69 9.15 -11.27 -7.01
C GLY A 69 8.05 -12.21 -6.52
N PRO A 70 8.27 -13.54 -6.60
CA PRO A 70 7.42 -14.53 -5.95
C PRO A 70 7.26 -14.26 -4.45
N ILE A 71 6.10 -14.63 -3.90
CA ILE A 71 5.78 -14.50 -2.49
C ILE A 71 5.88 -15.89 -1.85
N GLU A 72 6.85 -16.05 -0.97
CA GLU A 72 7.08 -17.26 -0.18
C GLU A 72 6.98 -16.86 1.31
N LEU A 73 5.95 -17.34 2.01
CA LEU A 73 5.70 -17.00 3.42
C LEU A 73 6.30 -18.06 4.36
N GLY A 74 7.09 -17.61 5.33
CA GLY A 74 7.63 -18.43 6.41
C GLY A 74 6.74 -18.48 7.65
N PRO A 75 7.03 -19.37 8.64
CA PRO A 75 6.20 -19.56 9.84
C PRO A 75 6.11 -18.33 10.79
N ASP A 76 6.97 -17.34 10.58
CA ASP A 76 6.99 -16.07 11.34
C ASP A 76 6.17 -14.96 10.65
N ASP A 77 5.76 -15.13 9.39
CA ASP A 77 5.11 -14.09 8.57
C ASP A 77 3.61 -14.03 8.85
N LYS A 78 3.28 -13.44 10.01
CA LYS A 78 1.92 -13.26 10.53
C LYS A 78 1.76 -11.92 11.25
N PRO A 79 0.53 -11.51 11.60
CA PRO A 79 0.33 -10.27 12.34
C PRO A 79 0.91 -10.41 13.76
N ALA A 80 1.85 -9.54 14.13
CA ALA A 80 2.33 -9.43 15.52
C ALA A 80 1.31 -8.75 16.46
N PHE A 81 0.28 -8.12 15.88
CA PHE A 81 -0.78 -7.38 16.55
C PHE A 81 -2.05 -7.47 15.69
N ASP A 82 -3.22 -7.28 16.29
CA ASP A 82 -4.47 -7.18 15.56
C ASP A 82 -4.50 -5.98 14.61
N ASP A 83 -5.30 -6.06 13.54
CA ASP A 83 -5.54 -4.95 12.63
C ASP A 83 -6.19 -3.75 13.37
N PRO A 84 -5.94 -2.51 12.93
CA PRO A 84 -6.60 -1.32 13.48
C PRO A 84 -8.14 -1.40 13.41
N PRO A 85 -8.86 -0.72 14.31
CA PRO A 85 -10.32 -0.70 14.28
C PRO A 85 -10.83 -0.05 12.99
N VAL A 86 -11.85 -0.66 12.39
CA VAL A 86 -12.45 -0.20 11.12
C VAL A 86 -12.84 1.28 11.20
N GLY A 87 -12.25 2.09 10.33
CA GLY A 87 -12.46 3.55 10.29
C GLY A 87 -11.42 4.39 11.04
N PHE A 88 -10.34 3.79 11.58
CA PHE A 88 -9.26 4.54 12.25
C PHE A 88 -8.63 5.67 11.41
N ARG A 89 -8.61 5.53 10.08
CA ARG A 89 -8.12 6.53 9.11
C ARG A 89 -9.20 7.42 8.49
N ALA A 90 -10.47 7.25 8.89
CA ALA A 90 -11.57 8.08 8.40
C ALA A 90 -11.62 9.41 9.16
N LYS A 91 -12.02 10.49 8.48
CA LYS A 91 -12.23 11.79 9.14
C LYS A 91 -13.35 11.70 10.18
N ARG A 92 -13.13 12.30 11.35
CA ARG A 92 -14.13 12.48 12.41
C ARG A 92 -14.31 13.97 12.69
N ASP A 93 -15.38 14.58 12.19
CA ASP A 93 -15.66 16.01 12.40
C ASP A 93 -15.92 16.39 13.89
N ASN A 94 -15.97 15.40 14.79
CA ASN A 94 -16.17 15.57 16.23
C ASN A 94 -14.89 15.41 17.06
N VAL A 95 -13.69 15.42 16.45
CA VAL A 95 -12.41 15.44 17.18
C VAL A 95 -11.64 16.75 16.94
N PRO A 96 -10.75 17.16 17.85
CA PRO A 96 -9.80 18.23 17.60
C PRO A 96 -8.84 17.85 16.46
N HIS A 97 -8.68 18.73 15.47
CA HIS A 97 -7.79 18.52 14.32
C HIS A 97 -6.43 19.22 14.50
N GLY A 98 -5.36 18.59 14.04
CA GLY A 98 -4.02 19.19 13.97
C GLY A 98 -3.85 20.11 12.76
N GLU A 99 -2.76 20.89 12.74
CA GLU A 99 -2.44 21.78 11.61
C GLU A 99 -1.37 21.14 10.70
N LEU A 100 -1.64 21.08 9.39
CA LEU A 100 -0.68 20.70 8.35
C LEU A 100 -0.11 21.94 7.64
N THR A 101 1.06 22.40 8.07
CA THR A 101 1.77 23.55 7.46
C THR A 101 2.76 23.07 6.40
N THR A 102 2.75 23.64 5.18
CA THR A 102 3.89 23.49 4.25
C THR A 102 4.99 24.47 4.65
N VAL A 103 6.21 23.96 4.82
CA VAL A 103 7.35 24.67 5.38
C VAL A 103 8.51 24.65 4.39
N GLN A 104 9.04 25.83 4.05
CA GLN A 104 10.24 25.97 3.21
C GLN A 104 11.48 26.24 4.07
N TYR A 105 12.60 25.62 3.70
CA TYR A 105 13.89 25.77 4.37
C TYR A 105 15.03 25.77 3.34
N ASP A 106 16.15 26.40 3.71
CA ASP A 106 17.35 26.47 2.87
C ASP A 106 18.29 25.32 3.26
N SER A 107 18.36 24.28 2.44
CA SER A 107 19.26 23.14 2.64
C SER A 107 20.68 23.53 2.28
N LYS A 108 21.56 23.59 3.27
CA LYS A 108 22.98 23.93 3.10
C LYS A 108 23.77 22.73 2.60
N SER A 109 23.37 21.51 2.96
CA SER A 109 24.02 20.29 2.48
C SER A 109 23.72 19.98 1.00
N LEU A 110 22.59 20.48 0.48
CA LEU A 110 22.20 20.33 -0.93
C LEU A 110 22.34 21.62 -1.75
N GLY A 111 22.63 22.75 -1.10
CA GLY A 111 22.83 24.05 -1.75
C GLY A 111 21.57 24.64 -2.39
N MET A 112 20.38 24.26 -1.91
CA MET A 112 19.10 24.59 -2.55
C MET A 112 17.97 24.81 -1.53
N ARG A 113 16.95 25.60 -1.91
CA ARG A 113 15.74 25.77 -1.11
C ARG A 113 14.80 24.58 -1.33
N ARG A 114 14.37 23.94 -0.24
CA ARG A 114 13.51 22.76 -0.22
C ARG A 114 12.24 23.03 0.59
N GLN A 115 11.31 22.07 0.57
CA GLN A 115 10.15 22.08 1.46
C GLN A 115 9.84 20.71 2.06
N MET A 116 8.97 20.76 3.06
CA MET A 116 8.40 19.63 3.79
C MET A 116 7.01 20.00 4.29
N LEU A 117 6.17 18.99 4.57
CA LEU A 117 4.94 19.18 5.31
C LEU A 117 5.21 18.92 6.80
N VAL A 118 4.63 19.73 7.69
CA VAL A 118 4.73 19.56 9.15
C VAL A 118 3.33 19.51 9.74
N TYR A 119 3.02 18.41 10.41
CA TYR A 119 1.85 18.26 11.28
C TYR A 119 2.20 18.73 12.69
N THR A 120 1.41 19.67 13.23
CA THR A 120 1.40 19.96 14.66
C THR A 120 0.10 19.46 15.29
N PRO A 121 0.15 18.89 16.51
CA PRO A 121 -1.02 18.26 17.12
C PRO A 121 -2.04 19.33 17.60
N PRO A 122 -3.32 18.97 17.80
CA PRO A 122 -4.33 19.88 18.31
C PRO A 122 -3.88 20.52 19.63
N GLY A 123 -3.98 21.84 19.75
CA GLY A 123 -3.49 22.57 20.92
C GLY A 123 -1.96 22.64 21.05
N TYR A 124 -1.23 22.64 19.92
CA TYR A 124 0.20 22.94 19.90
C TYR A 124 0.50 24.32 20.52
N SER A 125 1.38 24.37 21.53
CA SER A 125 1.93 25.61 22.10
C SER A 125 3.45 25.54 22.20
N LYS A 126 4.14 26.67 22.01
CA LYS A 126 5.59 26.76 22.18
C LYS A 126 6.04 26.55 23.63
N ASP A 127 5.15 26.69 24.61
CA ASP A 127 5.44 26.49 26.05
C ASP A 127 5.63 25.01 26.42
N ARG A 128 5.09 24.09 25.59
CA ARG A 128 5.23 22.65 25.76
C ARG A 128 6.30 22.09 24.81
N LYS A 129 7.00 21.05 25.26
CA LYS A 129 7.89 20.24 24.43
C LYS A 129 7.17 19.02 23.83
N TYR A 130 7.46 18.72 22.57
CA TYR A 130 6.87 17.62 21.80
C TYR A 130 7.98 16.73 21.22
N PRO A 131 7.81 15.40 21.18
CA PRO A 131 8.68 14.52 20.41
C PRO A 131 8.37 14.64 18.91
N VAL A 132 9.28 14.15 18.06
CA VAL A 132 9.21 14.29 16.59
C VAL A 132 9.33 12.95 15.88
N LEU A 133 8.33 12.64 15.05
CA LEU A 133 8.37 11.57 14.07
C LEU A 133 8.71 12.14 12.69
N PHE A 134 9.82 11.71 12.11
CA PHE A 134 10.14 11.93 10.70
C PHE A 134 9.58 10.77 9.88
N LEU A 135 8.77 11.06 8.86
CA LEU A 135 7.92 10.08 8.20
C LEU A 135 8.06 10.14 6.66
N LEU A 136 8.83 9.21 6.11
CA LEU A 136 9.32 9.23 4.73
C LEU A 136 8.37 8.54 3.73
N HIS A 137 8.28 9.08 2.52
CA HIS A 137 7.40 8.59 1.45
C HIS A 137 8.07 7.58 0.50
N GLY A 138 7.25 6.87 -0.29
CA GLY A 138 7.71 5.91 -1.30
C GLY A 138 8.27 6.56 -2.57
N ILE A 139 8.76 5.72 -3.48
CA ILE A 139 9.22 6.15 -4.82
C ILE A 139 8.06 6.79 -5.60
N GLY A 140 8.32 7.88 -6.33
CA GLY A 140 7.29 8.65 -7.04
C GLY A 140 6.41 9.56 -6.15
N GLY A 141 6.38 9.35 -4.84
CA GLY A 141 5.68 10.20 -3.88
C GLY A 141 6.40 11.52 -3.55
N ASN A 142 5.82 12.29 -2.63
CA ASN A 142 6.34 13.57 -2.13
C ASN A 142 5.96 13.81 -0.65
N ASP A 143 6.16 15.03 -0.16
CA ASP A 143 5.81 15.50 1.20
C ASP A 143 4.32 15.40 1.57
N ARG A 144 3.44 15.09 0.60
CA ARG A 144 1.99 14.88 0.78
C ARG A 144 1.52 13.45 0.54
N GLU A 145 2.44 12.49 0.36
CA GLU A 145 2.11 11.09 0.08
C GLU A 145 1.36 10.42 1.23
N TRP A 146 1.73 10.71 2.47
CA TRP A 146 1.12 10.13 3.66
C TRP A 146 -0.33 10.58 3.90
N GLN A 147 -0.67 11.79 3.48
CA GLN A 147 -2.05 12.30 3.50
C GLN A 147 -2.87 11.61 2.41
N ARG A 148 -2.35 11.56 1.17
CA ARG A 148 -3.04 10.95 0.01
C ARG A 148 -3.28 9.45 0.18
N SER A 149 -2.22 8.68 0.49
CA SER A 149 -2.29 7.22 0.48
C SER A 149 -2.66 6.59 1.83
N CYS A 150 -2.55 7.32 2.96
CA CYS A 150 -2.84 6.77 4.29
C CYS A 150 -3.85 7.59 5.12
N SER A 151 -4.22 8.81 4.69
CA SER A 151 -4.96 9.79 5.51
C SER A 151 -4.30 10.01 6.89
N ALA A 152 -2.97 10.16 6.88
CA ALA A 152 -2.14 10.17 8.09
C ALA A 152 -2.54 11.22 9.14
N ASP A 153 -3.03 12.37 8.70
CA ASP A 153 -3.65 13.42 9.53
C ASP A 153 -4.84 12.88 10.34
N ASN A 154 -5.86 12.33 9.69
CA ASN A 154 -6.99 11.66 10.36
C ASN A 154 -6.52 10.53 11.29
N VAL A 155 -5.52 9.74 10.89
CA VAL A 155 -4.95 8.67 11.74
C VAL A 155 -4.34 9.25 13.03
N LEU A 156 -3.59 10.35 12.94
CA LEU A 156 -2.98 11.04 14.08
C LEU A 156 -4.03 11.71 14.98
N ASP A 157 -4.94 12.49 14.40
CA ASP A 157 -6.03 13.17 15.12
C ASP A 157 -6.92 12.17 15.88
N ASN A 158 -7.30 11.08 15.22
CA ASN A 158 -8.11 10.01 15.84
C ASN A 158 -7.35 9.31 16.96
N MET A 159 -6.05 9.04 16.81
CA MET A 159 -5.24 8.46 17.89
C MET A 159 -5.03 9.43 19.06
N LEU A 160 -4.97 10.73 18.82
CA LEU A 160 -4.86 11.75 19.88
C LEU A 160 -6.18 11.91 20.64
N ALA A 161 -7.30 11.97 19.92
CA ALA A 161 -8.63 12.08 20.51
C ALA A 161 -9.06 10.82 21.28
N ASP A 162 -8.65 9.63 20.81
CA ASP A 162 -8.85 8.37 21.52
C ASP A 162 -7.82 8.16 22.67
N GLY A 163 -6.88 9.08 22.89
CA GLY A 163 -5.85 9.00 23.95
C GLY A 163 -4.77 7.93 23.73
N LYS A 164 -4.66 7.38 22.51
CA LYS A 164 -3.78 6.27 22.13
C LYS A 164 -2.34 6.68 21.89
N ILE A 165 -2.10 7.94 21.51
CA ILE A 165 -0.76 8.53 21.38
C ILE A 165 -0.65 9.82 22.20
N GLN A 166 0.56 10.18 22.59
CA GLN A 166 0.81 11.52 23.12
C GLN A 166 0.94 12.54 21.97
N PRO A 167 0.58 13.81 22.19
CA PRO A 167 0.87 14.90 21.25
C PRO A 167 2.34 14.91 20.82
N MET A 168 2.55 14.78 19.51
CA MET A 168 3.86 14.75 18.83
C MET A 168 3.79 15.59 17.56
N ILE A 169 4.93 16.09 17.09
CA ILE A 169 5.04 16.70 15.76
C ILE A 169 5.41 15.60 14.76
N VAL A 170 4.78 15.62 13.57
CA VAL A 170 5.13 14.70 12.48
C VAL A 170 5.62 15.49 11.28
N VAL A 171 6.78 15.12 10.74
CA VAL A 171 7.45 15.84 9.66
C VAL A 171 7.53 14.91 8.46
N PHE A 172 6.99 15.36 7.33
CA PHE A 172 6.96 14.64 6.06
C PHE A 172 7.91 15.37 5.08
N PRO A 173 9.22 15.09 5.11
CA PRO A 173 10.16 15.69 4.16
C PRO A 173 10.08 15.00 2.80
N ASN A 174 10.44 15.71 1.74
CA ASN A 174 10.63 15.06 0.44
C ASN A 174 11.96 14.25 0.45
N GLY A 175 11.84 12.93 0.39
CA GLY A 175 12.95 11.96 0.48
C GLY A 175 13.88 11.95 -0.73
N ASN A 176 13.51 12.60 -1.84
CA ASN A 176 14.38 12.80 -2.99
C ASN A 176 15.13 14.12 -2.88
N ALA A 177 16.41 14.09 -2.50
CA ALA A 177 17.24 15.29 -2.34
C ALA A 177 17.41 16.14 -3.62
N SER A 178 17.02 15.68 -4.81
CA SER A 178 17.04 16.52 -6.03
C SER A 178 15.83 17.46 -6.14
N VAL A 179 14.83 17.35 -5.26
CA VAL A 179 13.59 18.15 -5.32
C VAL A 179 13.73 19.38 -4.42
N GLY A 180 13.61 20.56 -5.03
CA GLY A 180 13.44 21.85 -4.35
C GLY A 180 11.99 22.33 -4.39
N VAL A 181 11.76 23.54 -3.86
CA VAL A 181 10.45 24.23 -3.87
C VAL A 181 9.89 24.34 -5.28
N GLY A 182 8.62 23.96 -5.46
CA GLY A 182 7.93 23.93 -6.77
C GLY A 182 8.23 22.69 -7.59
N GLY A 183 9.02 21.74 -7.05
CA GLY A 183 9.35 20.47 -7.68
C GLY A 183 8.50 19.29 -7.20
N GLU A 184 7.46 19.51 -6.39
CA GLU A 184 6.73 18.46 -5.67
C GLU A 184 5.88 17.59 -6.61
N GLY A 185 5.45 18.16 -7.75
CA GLY A 185 4.81 17.44 -8.85
C GLY A 185 5.79 16.72 -9.78
N GLN A 186 7.11 16.87 -9.59
CA GLN A 186 8.12 16.11 -10.32
C GLN A 186 8.22 14.70 -9.71
N ALA A 187 7.25 13.86 -10.04
CA ALA A 187 7.26 12.44 -9.69
C ALA A 187 8.58 11.83 -10.16
N ALA A 188 9.44 11.48 -9.20
CA ALA A 188 10.73 10.87 -9.45
C ALA A 188 10.54 9.41 -9.87
N GLY A 189 10.11 9.22 -11.13
CA GLY A 189 9.92 7.91 -11.73
C GLY A 189 11.21 7.10 -11.71
N ALA A 190 11.10 5.77 -11.74
CA ALA A 190 12.22 4.84 -11.56
C ALA A 190 13.33 4.90 -12.65
N GLY A 191 13.26 5.84 -13.59
CA GLY A 191 14.30 6.18 -14.56
C GLY A 191 14.71 7.66 -14.59
N GLY A 192 14.28 8.48 -13.62
CA GLY A 192 14.55 9.92 -13.56
C GLY A 192 15.93 10.31 -13.01
N GLY A 193 16.67 9.37 -12.42
CA GLY A 193 18.07 9.58 -12.08
C GLY A 193 18.95 9.58 -13.34
N VAL A 194 19.93 10.49 -13.39
CA VAL A 194 20.93 10.53 -14.48
C VAL A 194 21.57 9.15 -14.65
N ARG A 195 21.67 8.66 -15.90
CA ARG A 195 22.25 7.35 -16.27
C ARG A 195 23.77 7.30 -16.06
N GLY A 196 24.21 7.37 -14.81
CA GLY A 196 25.59 7.23 -14.37
C GLY A 196 26.07 5.77 -14.38
N GLY A 197 26.30 5.22 -15.58
CA GLY A 197 26.98 3.93 -15.78
C GLY A 197 26.23 2.68 -15.26
N PRO A 198 26.90 1.52 -15.22
CA PRO A 198 26.37 0.27 -14.69
C PRO A 198 26.22 0.33 -13.16
N GLY A 199 25.12 0.93 -12.70
CA GLY A 199 24.85 1.21 -11.28
C GLY A 199 23.95 2.43 -11.03
N GLY A 200 23.66 3.24 -12.06
CA GLY A 200 22.76 4.40 -11.92
C GLY A 200 21.28 4.02 -11.67
N GLY A 201 20.57 4.66 -10.72
CA GLY A 201 21.09 5.67 -9.80
C GLY A 201 20.02 6.31 -8.91
N PHE A 202 19.82 5.79 -7.70
CA PHE A 202 19.02 6.42 -6.64
C PHE A 202 19.83 7.41 -5.77
N GLY A 203 20.86 8.04 -6.34
CA GLY A 203 21.91 8.75 -5.58
C GLY A 203 21.37 9.82 -4.62
N SER A 204 20.35 10.57 -5.03
CA SER A 204 19.69 11.61 -4.22
C SER A 204 18.90 11.09 -3.02
N TRP A 205 18.51 9.82 -3.00
CA TRP A 205 17.75 9.21 -1.90
C TRP A 205 18.65 8.56 -0.83
N GLY A 206 19.96 8.49 -1.06
CA GLY A 206 20.95 8.01 -0.11
C GLY A 206 21.55 9.13 0.72
N THR A 207 22.88 9.14 0.82
CA THR A 207 23.68 10.10 1.58
C THR A 207 23.33 11.59 1.37
N PRO A 208 22.89 12.09 0.19
CA PRO A 208 22.41 13.45 0.05
C PRO A 208 21.18 13.76 0.92
N PHE A 209 20.15 12.88 0.92
CA PHE A 209 18.98 13.05 1.78
C PHE A 209 19.31 12.80 3.27
N GLU A 210 20.21 11.87 3.56
CA GLU A 210 20.73 11.65 4.92
C GLU A 210 21.40 12.91 5.50
N ASN A 211 22.25 13.58 4.70
CA ASN A 211 22.86 14.84 5.08
C ASN A 211 21.80 15.92 5.34
N ASP A 212 20.85 16.08 4.43
CA ASP A 212 19.77 17.06 4.56
C ASP A 212 18.91 16.81 5.79
N LEU A 213 18.54 15.54 6.05
CA LEU A 213 17.76 15.15 7.22
C LEU A 213 18.46 15.55 8.54
N ILE A 214 19.76 15.25 8.68
CA ILE A 214 20.46 15.43 9.97
C ILE A 214 21.16 16.78 10.13
N LYS A 215 21.49 17.48 9.04
CA LYS A 215 22.23 18.76 9.06
C LYS A 215 21.36 19.99 8.78
N ASP A 216 20.21 19.82 8.12
CA ASP A 216 19.34 20.93 7.73
C ASP A 216 17.92 20.77 8.30
N ILE A 217 17.21 19.67 8.01
CA ILE A 217 15.82 19.44 8.44
C ILE A 217 15.70 19.34 9.97
N ILE A 218 16.46 18.45 10.62
CA ILE A 218 16.39 18.30 12.09
C ILE A 218 16.71 19.63 12.79
N PRO A 219 17.83 20.33 12.49
CA PRO A 219 18.12 21.66 13.04
C PRO A 219 17.06 22.74 12.73
N TYR A 220 16.39 22.69 11.58
CA TYR A 220 15.29 23.60 11.26
C TYR A 220 14.10 23.37 12.20
N ILE A 221 13.62 22.12 12.32
CA ILE A 221 12.50 21.77 13.21
C ILE A 221 12.85 22.15 14.66
N GLU A 222 14.08 21.88 15.06
CA GLU A 222 14.66 22.20 16.38
C GLU A 222 14.87 23.68 16.71
N SER A 223 14.68 24.58 15.75
CA SER A 223 14.78 26.04 15.93
C SER A 223 13.45 26.76 15.73
N HIS A 224 12.52 26.19 14.95
CA HIS A 224 11.22 26.80 14.66
C HIS A 224 10.08 26.25 15.52
N TYR A 225 10.18 24.99 15.97
CA TYR A 225 9.17 24.30 16.77
C TYR A 225 9.68 23.98 18.18
N SER A 226 8.77 23.88 19.14
CA SER A 226 9.14 23.57 20.53
C SER A 226 9.27 22.06 20.73
N VAL A 227 10.37 21.51 20.25
CA VAL A 227 10.66 20.07 20.28
C VAL A 227 11.72 19.71 21.31
N TYR A 228 11.69 18.46 21.77
CA TYR A 228 12.85 17.80 22.39
C TYR A 228 13.97 17.59 21.36
N LYS A 229 15.21 17.44 21.82
CA LYS A 229 16.42 17.42 20.97
C LYS A 229 17.24 16.13 21.13
N ASP A 230 17.00 15.36 22.17
CA ASP A 230 17.62 14.06 22.38
C ASP A 230 17.02 12.98 21.46
N ARG A 231 17.65 11.81 21.45
CA ARG A 231 17.25 10.66 20.64
C ARG A 231 15.99 9.95 21.13
N GLU A 232 15.69 9.99 22.42
CA GLU A 232 14.53 9.27 23.01
C GLU A 232 13.20 9.96 22.70
N HIS A 233 13.25 11.17 22.15
CA HIS A 233 12.10 11.90 21.62
C HIS A 233 12.15 12.07 20.09
N ARG A 234 13.00 11.32 19.37
CA ARG A 234 13.11 11.35 17.91
C ARG A 234 12.94 9.96 17.27
N ALA A 235 11.99 9.86 16.35
CA ALA A 235 11.68 8.65 15.59
C ALA A 235 11.85 8.88 14.08
N LEU A 236 12.18 7.83 13.33
CA LEU A 236 12.26 7.83 11.87
C LEU A 236 11.54 6.60 11.31
N ALA A 237 10.54 6.79 10.47
CA ALA A 237 9.84 5.70 9.80
C ALA A 237 9.46 6.07 8.35
N GLY A 238 9.04 5.09 7.55
CA GLY A 238 8.62 5.36 6.18
C GLY A 238 8.05 4.15 5.45
N LEU A 239 7.37 4.42 4.34
CA LEU A 239 6.76 3.42 3.47
C LEU A 239 7.61 3.17 2.21
N SER A 240 7.61 1.93 1.70
CA SER A 240 8.28 1.55 0.46
C SER A 240 9.75 2.01 0.42
N MET A 241 10.14 2.85 -0.54
CA MET A 241 11.49 3.41 -0.65
C MET A 241 11.88 4.29 0.56
N GLY A 242 10.91 5.00 1.14
CA GLY A 242 11.08 5.74 2.40
C GLY A 242 11.27 4.82 3.60
N GLY A 243 10.71 3.60 3.56
CA GLY A 243 10.99 2.55 4.55
C GLY A 243 12.42 2.05 4.44
N GLY A 244 12.92 1.86 3.21
CA GLY A 244 14.33 1.55 2.96
C GLY A 244 15.27 2.68 3.39
N GLN A 245 14.92 3.94 3.13
CA GLN A 245 15.65 5.11 3.65
C GLN A 245 15.68 5.14 5.18
N SER A 246 14.53 4.89 5.82
CA SER A 246 14.39 4.95 7.28
C SER A 246 15.26 3.91 7.99
N LEU A 247 15.32 2.68 7.46
CA LEU A 247 16.26 1.67 7.94
C LEU A 247 17.71 2.06 7.66
N ASN A 248 18.03 2.47 6.42
CA ASN A 248 19.39 2.82 6.00
C ASN A 248 20.02 3.97 6.81
N ILE A 249 19.22 4.96 7.19
CA ILE A 249 19.63 6.17 7.91
C ILE A 249 19.50 5.98 9.42
N GLY A 250 18.35 5.47 9.89
CA GLY A 250 18.06 5.35 11.32
C GLY A 250 19.00 4.38 12.03
N LEU A 251 19.37 3.27 11.37
CA LEU A 251 20.29 2.28 11.92
C LEU A 251 21.77 2.69 11.80
N ALA A 252 22.10 3.60 10.87
CA ALA A 252 23.42 4.22 10.80
C ALA A 252 23.59 5.35 11.85
N ASN A 253 22.51 6.02 12.22
CA ASN A 253 22.50 7.20 13.10
C ASN A 253 21.83 6.90 14.45
N LEU A 254 22.23 5.81 15.11
CA LEU A 254 21.65 5.34 16.37
C LEU A 254 21.71 6.38 17.50
N ASP A 255 22.66 7.31 17.49
CA ASP A 255 22.75 8.39 18.49
C ASP A 255 21.78 9.56 18.22
N THR A 256 21.14 9.60 17.04
CA THR A 256 20.14 10.60 16.66
C THR A 256 18.70 10.08 16.82
N PHE A 257 18.46 8.79 16.60
CA PHE A 257 17.13 8.16 16.64
C PHE A 257 17.07 7.00 17.63
N ALA A 258 16.00 6.92 18.43
CA ALA A 258 15.73 5.78 19.31
C ALA A 258 14.66 4.82 18.79
N TYR A 259 13.84 5.26 17.83
CA TYR A 259 12.75 4.48 17.24
C TYR A 259 12.90 4.50 15.72
N VAL A 260 13.03 3.33 15.09
CA VAL A 260 13.21 3.20 13.64
C VAL A 260 12.15 2.26 13.07
N GLY A 261 11.46 2.66 12.00
CA GLY A 261 10.42 1.89 11.34
C GLY A 261 10.62 1.75 9.83
N GLY A 262 10.29 0.59 9.28
CA GLY A 262 10.29 0.34 7.85
C GLY A 262 9.08 -0.49 7.43
N PHE A 263 8.22 0.10 6.59
CA PHE A 263 6.99 -0.52 6.12
C PHE A 263 7.13 -0.86 4.63
N SER A 264 7.14 -2.15 4.29
CA SER A 264 7.45 -2.68 2.95
C SER A 264 8.77 -2.14 2.35
N SER A 265 9.82 -2.06 3.18
CA SER A 265 11.08 -1.37 2.87
C SER A 265 11.81 -1.92 1.64
N ALA A 266 11.68 -1.23 0.50
CA ALA A 266 12.29 -1.58 -0.79
C ALA A 266 12.20 -0.40 -1.78
N PRO A 267 13.06 -0.28 -2.81
CA PRO A 267 14.10 -1.22 -3.26
C PRO A 267 15.51 -0.94 -2.70
N ASN A 268 15.69 0.19 -2.03
CA ASN A 268 16.98 0.77 -1.65
C ASN A 268 17.53 0.28 -0.30
N THR A 269 16.82 -0.60 0.39
CA THR A 269 17.23 -1.23 1.65
C THR A 269 18.56 -1.96 1.49
N LYS A 270 19.58 -1.57 2.26
CA LYS A 270 20.90 -2.24 2.26
C LYS A 270 20.80 -3.70 2.71
N ALA A 271 21.86 -4.50 2.50
CA ALA A 271 21.91 -5.86 3.05
C ALA A 271 21.85 -5.82 4.59
N PRO A 272 21.29 -6.84 5.28
CA PRO A 272 21.11 -6.79 6.73
C PRO A 272 22.39 -6.57 7.54
N THR A 273 23.53 -7.09 7.06
CA THR A 273 24.87 -6.88 7.62
C THR A 273 25.41 -5.45 7.45
N GLU A 274 24.88 -4.68 6.50
CA GLU A 274 25.21 -3.26 6.30
C GLU A 274 24.22 -2.33 7.02
N LEU A 275 22.98 -2.80 7.26
CA LEU A 275 22.00 -2.11 8.10
C LEU A 275 22.40 -2.16 9.57
N VAL A 276 22.80 -3.33 10.06
CA VAL A 276 23.19 -3.55 11.47
C VAL A 276 24.55 -4.25 11.51
N PRO A 277 25.66 -3.50 11.24
CA PRO A 277 27.01 -4.04 11.35
C PRO A 277 27.43 -4.29 12.81
N ASP A 278 26.79 -3.62 13.77
CA ASP A 278 26.93 -3.86 15.21
C ASP A 278 25.56 -4.17 15.84
N PRO A 279 25.19 -5.46 15.96
CA PRO A 279 23.98 -5.92 16.65
C PRO A 279 23.92 -5.53 18.14
N ALA A 280 25.07 -5.39 18.81
CA ALA A 280 25.12 -5.04 20.23
C ALA A 280 24.81 -3.56 20.44
N ALA A 281 25.35 -2.67 19.61
CA ALA A 281 24.97 -1.25 19.62
C ALA A 281 23.49 -1.05 19.25
N ALA A 282 22.97 -1.81 18.28
CA ALA A 282 21.55 -1.77 17.93
C ALA A 282 20.66 -2.18 19.14
N LYS A 283 20.93 -3.32 19.77
CA LYS A 283 20.24 -3.79 20.99
C LYS A 283 20.35 -2.78 22.14
N ALA A 284 21.51 -2.17 22.36
CA ALA A 284 21.74 -1.26 23.48
C ALA A 284 21.13 0.13 23.29
N LYS A 285 20.98 0.60 22.04
CA LYS A 285 20.51 1.97 21.74
C LYS A 285 19.04 2.04 21.32
N LEU A 286 18.51 1.08 20.56
CA LEU A 286 17.14 1.18 20.04
C LEU A 286 16.09 0.88 21.13
N LYS A 287 15.08 1.76 21.23
CA LYS A 287 13.86 1.54 22.04
C LYS A 287 12.82 0.76 21.23
N LEU A 288 12.81 0.92 19.90
CA LEU A 288 12.00 0.16 18.98
C LEU A 288 12.68 0.06 17.60
N LEU A 289 12.72 -1.14 17.06
CA LEU A 289 12.93 -1.40 15.64
C LEU A 289 11.67 -2.08 15.10
N TRP A 290 11.03 -1.49 14.09
CA TRP A 290 9.81 -1.99 13.50
C TRP A 290 10.02 -2.36 12.04
N LEU A 291 9.75 -3.62 11.69
CA LEU A 291 9.67 -4.10 10.32
C LEU A 291 8.24 -4.56 10.05
N SER A 292 7.68 -4.14 8.91
CA SER A 292 6.43 -4.69 8.40
C SER A 292 6.46 -4.87 6.90
N CYS A 293 5.63 -5.77 6.40
CA CYS A 293 5.30 -5.92 4.98
C CYS A 293 3.97 -6.67 4.85
N GLY A 294 3.16 -6.41 3.81
CA GLY A 294 1.91 -7.13 3.61
C GLY A 294 2.14 -8.53 3.04
N ASN A 295 1.35 -9.54 3.43
CA ASN A 295 1.54 -10.92 2.93
C ASN A 295 1.22 -11.11 1.43
N LYS A 296 0.70 -10.09 0.74
CA LYS A 296 0.52 -10.04 -0.72
C LYS A 296 1.53 -9.10 -1.40
N ASP A 297 2.52 -8.59 -0.66
CA ASP A 297 3.55 -7.70 -1.18
C ASP A 297 4.70 -8.50 -1.83
N GLY A 298 4.87 -8.36 -3.15
CA GLY A 298 5.96 -8.99 -3.90
C GLY A 298 7.37 -8.55 -3.49
N LEU A 299 7.53 -7.60 -2.56
CA LEU A 299 8.80 -7.13 -2.01
C LEU A 299 9.12 -7.72 -0.61
N ILE A 300 8.21 -8.51 -0.02
CA ILE A 300 8.32 -9.08 1.34
C ILE A 300 9.67 -9.75 1.65
N ARG A 301 10.27 -10.42 0.66
CA ARG A 301 11.61 -11.04 0.72
C ARG A 301 12.73 -10.13 1.24
N ILE A 302 12.61 -8.82 1.04
CA ILE A 302 13.62 -7.85 1.50
C ILE A 302 13.47 -7.66 3.01
N SER A 303 12.25 -7.41 3.50
CA SER A 303 11.96 -7.25 4.92
C SER A 303 12.11 -8.55 5.72
N GLN A 304 11.73 -9.71 5.15
CA GLN A 304 12.05 -11.04 5.68
C GLN A 304 13.56 -11.23 5.87
N GLY A 305 14.38 -10.79 4.92
CA GLY A 305 15.84 -10.86 5.00
C GLY A 305 16.40 -10.10 6.20
N VAL A 306 15.87 -8.91 6.48
CA VAL A 306 16.24 -8.13 7.66
C VAL A 306 15.72 -8.79 8.95
N HIS A 307 14.44 -9.20 9.00
CA HIS A 307 13.85 -9.92 10.14
C HIS A 307 14.68 -11.16 10.52
N LYS A 308 14.99 -12.02 9.55
CA LYS A 308 15.77 -13.24 9.75
C LYS A 308 17.15 -12.95 10.33
N TYR A 309 17.84 -11.95 9.81
CA TYR A 309 19.16 -11.54 10.33
C TYR A 309 19.07 -11.01 11.77
N LEU A 310 18.12 -10.12 12.06
CA LEU A 310 17.92 -9.59 13.42
C LEU A 310 17.56 -10.69 14.42
N LYS A 311 16.76 -11.68 14.00
CA LYS A 311 16.41 -12.88 14.78
C LYS A 311 17.63 -13.79 15.01
N GLU A 312 18.50 -13.96 14.01
CA GLU A 312 19.77 -14.70 14.13
C GLU A 312 20.77 -14.00 15.06
N LYS A 313 20.78 -12.66 15.09
CA LYS A 313 21.67 -11.86 15.95
C LYS A 313 21.04 -11.44 17.29
N ASP A 314 19.86 -11.97 17.62
CA ASP A 314 19.12 -11.66 18.85
C ASP A 314 18.92 -10.15 19.08
N VAL A 315 18.66 -9.37 18.03
CA VAL A 315 18.37 -7.93 18.11
C VAL A 315 16.86 -7.74 18.33
N PRO A 316 16.41 -7.06 19.41
CA PRO A 316 15.00 -6.82 19.66
C PRO A 316 14.35 -5.99 18.55
N HIS A 317 13.29 -6.51 17.94
CA HIS A 317 12.52 -5.83 16.90
C HIS A 317 11.10 -6.42 16.80
N VAL A 318 10.18 -5.65 16.22
CA VAL A 318 8.89 -6.15 15.73
C VAL A 318 9.05 -6.61 14.29
N TRP A 319 8.48 -7.77 13.98
CA TRP A 319 8.14 -8.19 12.61
C TRP A 319 6.62 -8.37 12.53
N HIS A 320 5.94 -7.55 11.73
CA HIS A 320 4.49 -7.55 11.61
C HIS A 320 4.07 -7.72 10.15
N VAL A 321 3.42 -8.85 9.83
CA VAL A 321 2.93 -9.14 8.49
C VAL A 321 1.41 -9.21 8.51
N ASP A 322 0.74 -8.21 7.94
CA ASP A 322 -0.72 -8.17 7.82
C ASP A 322 -1.19 -8.83 6.52
N SER A 323 -2.51 -8.79 6.27
CA SER A 323 -3.13 -9.41 5.09
C SER A 323 -3.17 -8.53 3.84
N ASN A 324 -2.41 -7.42 3.81
CA ASN A 324 -2.43 -6.43 2.73
C ASN A 324 -1.32 -6.69 1.68
N ALA A 325 -1.22 -5.84 0.67
CA ALA A 325 -0.19 -5.83 -0.36
C ALA A 325 0.77 -4.62 -0.19
N HIS A 326 1.39 -4.17 -1.28
CA HIS A 326 2.23 -2.96 -1.30
C HIS A 326 1.36 -1.69 -1.37
N ASP A 327 0.50 -1.47 -0.37
CA ASP A 327 -0.62 -0.52 -0.44
C ASP A 327 -0.80 0.39 0.79
N GLY A 328 -1.64 1.42 0.62
CA GLY A 328 -1.96 2.41 1.64
C GLY A 328 -2.72 1.88 2.86
N THR A 329 -3.31 0.68 2.81
CA THR A 329 -3.87 0.01 3.99
C THR A 329 -2.76 -0.61 4.82
N HIS A 330 -1.77 -1.28 4.21
CA HIS A 330 -0.57 -1.72 4.94
C HIS A 330 0.13 -0.55 5.65
N TRP A 331 0.33 0.57 4.93
CA TRP A 331 1.06 1.73 5.45
C TRP A 331 0.27 2.50 6.51
N ALA A 332 -1.05 2.68 6.34
CA ALA A 332 -1.90 3.29 7.37
C ALA A 332 -1.98 2.40 8.63
N ASN A 333 -2.10 1.07 8.47
CA ASN A 333 -2.12 0.14 9.59
C ASN A 333 -0.84 0.23 10.41
N ASN A 334 0.31 0.29 9.75
CA ASN A 334 1.59 0.34 10.43
C ASN A 334 1.91 1.73 11.00
N LEU A 335 1.41 2.84 10.42
CA LEU A 335 1.41 4.14 11.09
C LEU A 335 0.62 4.12 12.41
N TYR A 336 -0.59 3.55 12.40
CA TYR A 336 -1.42 3.42 13.60
C TYR A 336 -0.72 2.57 14.68
N LEU A 337 -0.20 1.39 14.30
CA LEU A 337 0.45 0.49 15.26
C LEU A 337 1.81 1.02 15.77
N PHE A 338 2.64 1.60 14.91
CA PHE A 338 3.94 2.19 15.30
C PHE A 338 3.76 3.44 16.16
N GLY A 339 2.82 4.33 15.80
CA GLY A 339 2.54 5.57 16.51
C GLY A 339 2.19 5.36 18.00
N GLN A 340 1.49 4.28 18.33
CA GLN A 340 1.14 3.87 19.70
C GLN A 340 2.31 3.31 20.53
N ARG A 341 3.48 3.10 19.92
CA ARG A 341 4.64 2.44 20.55
C ARG A 341 5.88 3.34 20.60
N ILE A 342 5.92 4.43 19.83
CA ILE A 342 6.98 5.44 19.92
C ILE A 342 6.74 6.41 21.08
N PHE A 343 7.84 6.82 21.73
CA PHE A 343 7.87 7.78 22.85
C PHE A 343 7.09 7.38 24.11
N SER A 344 6.51 6.17 24.16
CA SER A 344 5.78 5.63 25.30
C SER A 344 6.63 5.57 26.57
N LYS A 345 6.05 5.88 27.73
CA LYS A 345 6.75 5.96 29.04
C LYS A 345 7.09 4.60 29.68
N GLY A 346 7.19 3.55 28.88
CA GLY A 346 7.56 2.20 29.28
C GLY A 346 8.09 1.44 28.07
N GLU A 347 8.75 0.30 28.30
CA GLU A 347 9.20 -0.55 27.21
C GLU A 347 8.01 -1.01 26.35
N PRO A 348 8.17 -1.14 25.02
CA PRO A 348 7.11 -1.61 24.13
C PRO A 348 6.89 -3.12 24.32
N THR A 349 6.19 -3.49 25.38
CA THR A 349 5.84 -4.87 25.70
C THR A 349 4.95 -5.46 24.62
N VAL A 350 5.29 -6.66 24.14
CA VAL A 350 4.41 -7.48 23.31
C VAL A 350 3.33 -8.05 24.22
N ALA A 351 2.23 -7.29 24.37
CA ALA A 351 1.10 -7.70 25.18
C ALA A 351 0.44 -8.96 24.59
N ALA A 352 0.21 -9.97 25.43
CA ALA A 352 -0.64 -11.11 25.06
C ALA A 352 -2.08 -10.64 24.82
N PRO A 353 -2.83 -11.28 23.89
CA PRO A 353 -4.16 -10.80 23.49
C PRO A 353 -5.16 -10.85 24.64
N ALA A 354 -5.93 -9.76 24.79
CA ALA A 354 -7.12 -9.76 25.63
C ALA A 354 -8.23 -10.58 24.95
N ALA A 355 -8.97 -11.38 25.72
CA ALA A 355 -10.02 -12.24 25.17
C ALA A 355 -11.17 -11.41 24.56
N PRO A 356 -11.66 -11.73 23.35
CA PRO A 356 -12.70 -10.96 22.69
C PRO A 356 -14.06 -11.16 23.37
N THR A 357 -14.66 -10.08 23.87
CA THR A 357 -16.08 -10.04 24.26
C THR A 357 -16.95 -9.90 23.03
N ALA A 358 -17.59 -11.00 22.61
CA ALA A 358 -18.43 -11.01 21.42
C ALA A 358 -19.71 -10.17 21.59
N PRO A 359 -20.02 -9.21 20.69
CA PRO A 359 -21.33 -8.58 20.64
C PRO A 359 -22.39 -9.58 20.15
N ALA A 360 -23.62 -9.45 20.65
CA ALA A 360 -24.73 -10.35 20.31
C ALA A 360 -25.11 -10.29 18.82
N VAL A 361 -25.37 -11.45 18.21
CA VAL A 361 -25.68 -11.59 16.77
C VAL A 361 -27.11 -11.13 16.46
N PRO A 362 -27.31 -10.12 15.61
CA PRO A 362 -28.64 -9.78 15.07
C PRO A 362 -29.10 -10.79 14.02
N ALA A 363 -30.41 -10.90 13.81
CA ALA A 363 -30.99 -11.78 12.79
C ALA A 363 -30.51 -11.43 11.36
N ALA A 364 -30.47 -12.44 10.48
CA ALA A 364 -29.86 -12.37 9.15
C ALA A 364 -30.47 -11.27 8.26
N ALA A 365 -29.80 -10.11 8.20
CA ALA A 365 -30.12 -9.03 7.29
C ALA A 365 -29.89 -9.44 5.82
N LYS A 366 -30.58 -8.76 4.89
CA LYS A 366 -30.38 -8.97 3.45
C LYS A 366 -28.95 -8.55 3.08
N LEU A 367 -28.12 -9.51 2.66
CA LEU A 367 -26.80 -9.26 2.10
C LEU A 367 -26.91 -8.32 0.89
N VAL A 368 -26.24 -7.17 1.00
CA VAL A 368 -26.08 -6.19 -0.09
C VAL A 368 -24.63 -5.71 -0.09
N ILE A 369 -23.99 -5.74 -1.25
CA ILE A 369 -22.60 -5.32 -1.47
C ILE A 369 -22.59 -4.19 -2.49
N ARG A 370 -21.76 -3.17 -2.22
CA ARG A 370 -21.55 -1.99 -3.06
C ARG A 370 -20.09 -1.60 -3.04
N VAL A 371 -19.44 -1.67 -4.21
CA VAL A 371 -18.03 -1.29 -4.37
C VAL A 371 -17.95 -0.03 -5.22
N ALA A 372 -17.28 1.00 -4.72
CA ALA A 372 -16.84 2.17 -5.49
C ALA A 372 -15.41 1.89 -5.93
N CYS A 373 -15.23 1.57 -7.21
CA CYS A 373 -14.01 0.92 -7.66
C CYS A 373 -12.86 1.91 -7.80
N GLY A 374 -11.70 1.52 -7.25
CA GLY A 374 -10.51 2.37 -7.16
C GLY A 374 -10.61 3.56 -6.21
N ALA A 375 -11.70 3.69 -5.43
CA ALA A 375 -11.87 4.76 -4.46
C ALA A 375 -10.90 4.65 -3.28
N TYR A 376 -10.61 5.77 -2.62
CA TYR A 376 -9.75 5.81 -1.42
C TYR A 376 -10.54 5.94 -0.11
N GLN A 377 -11.82 6.32 -0.17
CA GLN A 377 -12.71 6.52 0.98
C GLN A 377 -14.13 6.01 0.65
N PRO A 378 -14.92 5.55 1.64
CA PRO A 378 -16.32 5.18 1.44
C PRO A 378 -17.20 6.37 1.01
N TYR A 379 -18.01 6.19 -0.03
CA TYR A 379 -19.04 7.14 -0.46
C TYR A 379 -20.40 6.74 0.10
N THR A 380 -21.17 7.68 0.64
CA THR A 380 -22.58 7.43 1.03
C THR A 380 -23.51 8.17 0.08
N ASP A 381 -24.36 7.44 -0.64
CA ASP A 381 -25.30 8.05 -1.57
C ASP A 381 -26.50 8.73 -0.87
N LYS A 382 -27.23 9.55 -1.63
CA LYS A 382 -28.40 10.33 -1.15
C LYS A 382 -29.55 9.51 -0.54
N ASN A 383 -29.53 8.18 -0.65
CA ASN A 383 -30.49 7.26 -0.05
C ASN A 383 -29.92 6.54 1.18
N GLY A 384 -28.75 6.95 1.67
CA GLY A 384 -28.05 6.33 2.81
C GLY A 384 -27.26 5.06 2.47
N ASN A 385 -27.05 4.75 1.18
CA ASN A 385 -26.28 3.56 0.82
C ASN A 385 -24.77 3.85 0.87
N VAL A 386 -24.03 3.13 1.70
CA VAL A 386 -22.57 3.12 1.66
C VAL A 386 -22.07 2.29 0.47
N TRP A 387 -21.14 2.85 -0.28
CA TRP A 387 -20.29 2.23 -1.30
C TRP A 387 -18.85 2.21 -0.76
N LEU A 388 -18.16 1.07 -0.86
CA LEU A 388 -16.86 0.85 -0.21
C LEU A 388 -15.70 0.84 -1.23
N PRO A 389 -14.51 1.34 -0.84
CA PRO A 389 -13.33 1.35 -1.71
C PRO A 389 -12.74 -0.06 -1.86
N ASP A 390 -13.00 -0.72 -2.99
CA ASP A 390 -12.49 -2.08 -3.33
C ASP A 390 -12.66 -3.15 -2.22
N GLU A 391 -13.65 -2.97 -1.34
CA GLU A 391 -13.84 -3.70 -0.08
C GLU A 391 -15.26 -4.28 0.06
N VAL A 392 -15.42 -5.29 0.93
CA VAL A 392 -16.72 -5.88 1.29
C VAL A 392 -16.88 -5.93 2.80
N LYS A 393 -17.91 -5.25 3.32
CA LYS A 393 -18.26 -5.20 4.75
C LYS A 393 -19.61 -5.85 5.01
N ALA A 394 -19.73 -7.16 4.76
CA ALA A 394 -20.96 -7.91 4.96
C ALA A 394 -20.71 -9.32 5.53
N PRO A 395 -21.57 -9.83 6.44
CA PRO A 395 -21.33 -11.13 7.09
C PRO A 395 -21.26 -12.30 6.10
N GLY A 396 -20.20 -13.11 6.22
CA GLY A 396 -19.99 -14.30 5.40
C GLY A 396 -19.64 -14.02 3.92
N ALA A 397 -19.34 -12.78 3.56
CA ALA A 397 -18.93 -12.39 2.22
C ALA A 397 -17.60 -11.61 2.25
N SER A 398 -16.74 -11.82 1.26
CA SER A 398 -15.51 -11.05 1.08
C SER A 398 -15.20 -10.83 -0.41
N LEU A 399 -14.38 -9.82 -0.69
CA LEU A 399 -13.75 -9.59 -1.99
C LEU A 399 -12.26 -9.89 -1.83
N THR A 400 -11.69 -10.70 -2.71
CA THR A 400 -10.24 -10.76 -2.91
C THR A 400 -9.79 -9.39 -3.40
N PRO A 401 -8.84 -8.70 -2.74
CA PRO A 401 -8.40 -7.37 -3.16
C PRO A 401 -7.98 -7.39 -4.64
N PRO A 402 -8.61 -6.56 -5.50
CA PRO A 402 -8.34 -6.57 -6.92
C PRO A 402 -6.93 -6.06 -7.23
N ASP A 403 -6.33 -6.61 -8.29
CA ASP A 403 -5.04 -6.20 -8.82
C ASP A 403 -5.15 -4.93 -9.69
N GLY A 404 -4.11 -4.62 -10.46
CA GLY A 404 -4.05 -3.40 -11.27
C GLY A 404 -3.65 -2.14 -10.49
N SER A 405 -4.18 -0.99 -10.87
CA SER A 405 -3.84 0.33 -10.34
C SER A 405 -5.06 1.25 -10.34
N THR A 406 -5.05 2.29 -9.53
CA THR A 406 -6.18 3.22 -9.38
C THR A 406 -5.78 4.66 -9.68
N VAL A 407 -6.73 5.48 -10.11
CA VAL A 407 -6.56 6.93 -10.22
C VAL A 407 -7.88 7.66 -9.97
N GLU A 408 -7.79 8.84 -9.40
CA GLU A 408 -8.90 9.75 -9.14
C GLU A 408 -8.97 10.84 -10.23
N ARG A 409 -10.19 11.11 -10.70
CA ARG A 409 -10.56 11.99 -11.82
C ARG A 409 -11.27 13.27 -11.37
N ALA A 410 -11.20 13.58 -10.07
CA ALA A 410 -12.11 14.52 -9.40
C ALA A 410 -12.11 15.96 -9.97
N GLU A 411 -11.05 16.38 -10.68
CA GLU A 411 -10.93 17.70 -11.29
C GLU A 411 -11.30 17.75 -12.79
N GLU A 412 -11.57 16.61 -13.45
CA GLU A 412 -11.69 16.53 -14.92
C GLU A 412 -13.13 16.60 -15.46
N PHE A 413 -14.15 16.10 -14.74
CA PHE A 413 -15.55 16.03 -15.24
C PHE A 413 -16.63 15.75 -14.18
N GLU A 414 -17.89 15.80 -14.62
CA GLU A 414 -19.04 15.17 -13.94
C GLU A 414 -19.79 14.23 -14.90
N VAL A 415 -20.41 13.18 -14.35
CA VAL A 415 -21.31 12.26 -15.08
C VAL A 415 -22.76 12.64 -14.74
N PRO A 416 -23.50 13.36 -15.60
CA PRO A 416 -24.83 13.86 -15.28
C PRO A 416 -25.93 12.78 -15.30
N ASN A 417 -27.06 13.08 -14.66
CA ASN A 417 -28.29 12.27 -14.66
C ASN A 417 -28.20 10.87 -14.00
N VAL A 418 -27.13 10.56 -13.29
CA VAL A 418 -27.00 9.32 -12.50
C VAL A 418 -27.49 9.49 -11.06
N ALA A 419 -27.83 8.39 -10.39
CA ALA A 419 -28.31 8.42 -9.02
C ALA A 419 -27.21 8.67 -7.95
N PHE A 420 -25.94 8.50 -8.35
CA PHE A 420 -24.76 8.40 -7.48
C PHE A 420 -23.48 8.81 -8.26
N PRO A 421 -23.23 10.11 -8.52
CA PRO A 421 -22.16 10.54 -9.43
C PRO A 421 -20.73 10.24 -8.94
N GLU A 422 -20.51 10.25 -7.62
CA GLU A 422 -19.18 10.10 -7.02
C GLU A 422 -18.47 8.79 -7.36
N ILE A 423 -19.23 7.70 -7.57
CA ILE A 423 -18.64 6.38 -7.88
C ILE A 423 -18.00 6.31 -9.28
N PHE A 424 -18.17 7.35 -10.11
CA PHE A 424 -17.51 7.50 -11.41
C PHE A 424 -16.32 8.49 -11.36
N ARG A 425 -15.95 9.03 -10.20
CA ARG A 425 -14.74 9.87 -10.03
C ARG A 425 -13.45 9.07 -9.83
N THR A 426 -13.52 7.75 -9.67
CA THR A 426 -12.34 6.89 -9.51
C THR A 426 -12.42 5.68 -10.44
N GLU A 427 -11.26 5.22 -10.94
CA GLU A 427 -11.16 4.05 -11.82
C GLU A 427 -10.14 3.03 -11.27
N ARG A 428 -10.31 1.77 -11.67
CA ARG A 428 -9.31 0.71 -11.45
C ARG A 428 -8.97 0.01 -12.77
N TYR A 429 -7.75 0.22 -13.22
CA TYR A 429 -7.25 -0.18 -14.54
C TYR A 429 -6.13 -1.22 -14.44
N SER A 430 -5.90 -1.94 -15.54
CA SER A 430 -4.89 -3.01 -15.65
C SER A 430 -5.05 -4.15 -14.65
N MET A 431 -6.30 -4.49 -14.30
CA MET A 431 -6.62 -5.57 -13.36
C MET A 431 -7.03 -6.86 -14.09
N SER A 432 -7.15 -7.96 -13.35
CA SER A 432 -7.53 -9.28 -13.88
C SER A 432 -8.99 -9.62 -13.55
N ALA A 433 -9.39 -9.44 -12.29
CA ALA A 433 -10.68 -9.92 -11.80
C ALA A 433 -11.19 -9.19 -10.54
N TYR A 434 -12.52 -9.13 -10.40
CA TYR A 434 -13.16 -9.01 -9.08
C TYR A 434 -13.62 -10.40 -8.65
N GLU A 435 -12.99 -10.96 -7.61
CA GLU A 435 -13.34 -12.27 -7.08
C GLU A 435 -14.09 -12.13 -5.76
N PHE A 436 -15.40 -12.39 -5.80
CA PHE A 436 -16.25 -12.36 -4.61
C PHE A 436 -16.45 -13.78 -4.08
N ASN A 437 -16.02 -14.00 -2.83
CA ASN A 437 -16.40 -15.16 -2.04
C ASN A 437 -17.73 -14.84 -1.35
N LEU A 438 -18.81 -15.52 -1.76
CA LEU A 438 -20.17 -15.23 -1.30
C LEU A 438 -20.86 -16.48 -0.73
N PRO A 439 -21.81 -16.33 0.22
CA PRO A 439 -22.67 -17.44 0.64
C PRO A 439 -23.46 -18.03 -0.54
N ASN A 440 -23.71 -19.34 -0.51
CA ASN A 440 -24.48 -20.02 -1.56
C ASN A 440 -25.89 -19.42 -1.71
N GLY A 441 -26.20 -18.85 -2.89
CA GLY A 441 -27.44 -18.12 -3.12
C GLY A 441 -27.61 -17.66 -4.57
N LYS A 442 -28.73 -16.97 -4.85
CA LYS A 442 -28.98 -16.32 -6.15
C LYS A 442 -28.79 -14.82 -6.04
N TYR A 443 -27.81 -14.32 -6.78
CA TYR A 443 -27.41 -12.91 -6.82
C TYR A 443 -27.89 -12.23 -8.10
N THR A 444 -28.43 -11.03 -7.97
CA THR A 444 -28.48 -10.03 -9.04
C THR A 444 -27.13 -9.29 -9.03
N VAL A 445 -26.49 -9.06 -10.18
CA VAL A 445 -25.14 -8.47 -10.26
C VAL A 445 -25.15 -7.24 -11.15
N ARG A 446 -25.32 -6.06 -10.55
CA ARG A 446 -25.26 -4.79 -11.29
C ARG A 446 -23.82 -4.42 -11.61
N LEU A 447 -23.60 -3.89 -12.81
CA LEU A 447 -22.34 -3.34 -13.29
C LEU A 447 -22.62 -1.93 -13.82
N HIS A 448 -22.05 -0.89 -13.19
CA HIS A 448 -22.25 0.51 -13.56
C HIS A 448 -21.03 1.07 -14.30
N PHE A 449 -21.16 1.38 -15.59
CA PHE A 449 -20.07 1.78 -16.48
C PHE A 449 -20.19 3.24 -16.90
N ALA A 450 -19.07 3.94 -17.12
CA ALA A 450 -18.99 5.18 -17.90
C ALA A 450 -17.60 5.27 -18.56
N GLU A 451 -17.49 5.99 -19.69
CA GLU A 451 -16.18 6.33 -20.27
C GLU A 451 -15.76 7.73 -19.81
N CYS A 452 -14.57 7.81 -19.24
CA CYS A 452 -14.12 8.90 -18.38
C CYS A 452 -12.65 9.28 -18.58
N PHE A 453 -11.84 8.45 -19.24
CA PHE A 453 -10.47 8.82 -19.55
C PHE A 453 -10.43 9.51 -20.93
N THR A 454 -10.16 10.82 -20.89
CA THR A 454 -10.01 11.78 -22.01
C THR A 454 -9.14 11.34 -23.19
N GLY A 455 -8.33 10.29 -23.03
CA GLY A 455 -7.63 9.61 -24.13
C GLY A 455 -8.51 8.77 -25.06
N ILE A 456 -9.84 8.74 -24.84
CA ILE A 456 -10.83 8.14 -25.76
C ILE A 456 -11.76 9.21 -26.30
N THR A 457 -11.84 9.30 -27.63
CA THR A 457 -12.61 10.31 -28.36
C THR A 457 -13.73 9.74 -29.21
N GLY A 458 -13.77 8.43 -29.41
CA GLY A 458 -14.72 7.76 -30.30
C GLY A 458 -14.95 6.28 -29.99
N PRO A 459 -16.02 5.70 -30.57
CA PRO A 459 -16.31 4.27 -30.44
C PRO A 459 -15.24 3.41 -31.15
N GLY A 460 -15.04 2.20 -30.66
CA GLY A 460 -14.05 1.25 -31.17
C GLY A 460 -12.61 1.48 -30.67
N GLU A 461 -12.30 2.65 -30.11
CA GLU A 461 -10.97 2.94 -29.53
C GLU A 461 -10.67 2.13 -28.26
N ARG A 462 -11.72 1.68 -27.54
CA ARG A 462 -11.59 0.85 -26.34
C ARG A 462 -12.72 -0.19 -26.25
N VAL A 463 -12.40 -1.42 -26.64
CA VAL A 463 -13.34 -2.55 -26.72
C VAL A 463 -12.83 -3.71 -25.84
N TYR A 464 -13.75 -4.41 -25.18
CA TYR A 464 -13.42 -5.49 -24.24
C TYR A 464 -14.50 -6.57 -24.17
N SER A 465 -14.14 -7.69 -23.53
CA SER A 465 -15.07 -8.73 -23.10
C SER A 465 -15.01 -8.86 -21.58
N PHE A 466 -16.11 -9.25 -20.96
CA PHE A 466 -16.15 -9.60 -19.54
C PHE A 466 -17.11 -10.77 -19.31
N VAL A 467 -16.96 -11.45 -18.18
CA VAL A 467 -17.84 -12.57 -17.79
C VAL A 467 -18.19 -12.49 -16.32
N VAL A 468 -19.45 -12.81 -15.99
CA VAL A 468 -19.90 -13.07 -14.61
C VAL A 468 -20.07 -14.58 -14.46
N GLN A 469 -19.59 -15.18 -13.37
CA GLN A 469 -19.66 -16.65 -13.21
C GLN A 469 -21.10 -17.17 -13.38
N GLY A 470 -21.25 -18.20 -14.21
CA GLY A 470 -22.56 -18.80 -14.53
C GLY A 470 -23.34 -18.09 -15.65
N GLN A 471 -22.84 -16.98 -16.20
CA GLN A 471 -23.40 -16.31 -17.37
C GLN A 471 -22.56 -16.54 -18.63
N LYS A 472 -23.12 -16.21 -19.80
CA LYS A 472 -22.34 -16.10 -21.03
C LYS A 472 -21.43 -14.85 -20.93
N PRO A 473 -20.20 -14.89 -21.48
CA PRO A 473 -19.38 -13.68 -21.60
C PRO A 473 -20.06 -12.63 -22.46
N GLU A 474 -20.12 -11.38 -21.98
CA GLU A 474 -20.35 -10.21 -22.83
C GLU A 474 -19.09 -10.01 -23.68
N LYS A 475 -19.28 -9.79 -24.98
CA LYS A 475 -18.18 -9.60 -25.94
C LYS A 475 -18.32 -8.27 -26.66
N ASP A 476 -17.19 -7.76 -27.11
CA ASP A 476 -17.07 -6.58 -27.97
C ASP A 476 -17.84 -5.36 -27.41
N PHE A 477 -17.87 -5.26 -26.07
CA PHE A 477 -18.51 -4.19 -25.34
C PHE A 477 -17.62 -2.93 -25.40
N ASP A 478 -18.27 -1.78 -25.53
CA ASP A 478 -17.65 -0.47 -25.77
C ASP A 478 -18.48 0.55 -24.99
N ILE A 479 -17.95 1.06 -23.87
CA ILE A 479 -18.74 1.96 -23.01
C ILE A 479 -19.07 3.27 -23.74
N PHE A 480 -18.17 3.79 -24.57
CA PHE A 480 -18.38 5.03 -25.31
C PHE A 480 -19.54 4.88 -26.29
N LYS A 481 -19.56 3.79 -27.08
CA LYS A 481 -20.67 3.45 -27.98
C LYS A 481 -21.98 3.23 -27.23
N GLU A 482 -21.94 2.42 -26.17
CA GLU A 482 -23.14 1.88 -25.52
C GLU A 482 -23.80 2.89 -24.58
N ALA A 483 -23.02 3.73 -23.86
CA ALA A 483 -23.54 4.88 -23.13
C ALA A 483 -23.82 6.11 -24.03
N GLY A 484 -23.38 6.06 -25.30
CA GLY A 484 -23.63 7.10 -26.30
C GLY A 484 -22.72 8.33 -26.18
N GLY A 485 -21.51 8.18 -25.66
CA GLY A 485 -20.45 9.19 -25.57
C GLY A 485 -19.72 9.21 -24.22
N MET A 486 -18.63 9.97 -24.17
CA MET A 486 -17.87 10.27 -22.95
C MET A 486 -18.75 10.92 -21.87
N TYR A 487 -18.43 10.65 -20.59
CA TYR A 487 -19.13 11.11 -19.38
C TYR A 487 -20.63 10.73 -19.30
N LYS A 488 -21.05 9.70 -20.02
CA LYS A 488 -22.38 9.08 -19.88
C LYS A 488 -22.24 7.72 -19.23
N ALA A 489 -23.21 7.38 -18.37
CA ALA A 489 -23.24 6.09 -17.70
C ALA A 489 -24.23 5.11 -18.33
N ILE A 490 -23.91 3.82 -18.24
CA ILE A 490 -24.79 2.70 -18.58
C ILE A 490 -24.70 1.60 -17.52
N GLN A 491 -25.79 0.84 -17.34
CA GLN A 491 -25.84 -0.29 -16.40
C GLN A 491 -26.04 -1.61 -17.16
N ARG A 492 -25.42 -2.70 -16.67
CA ARG A 492 -25.83 -4.10 -16.92
C ARG A 492 -26.30 -4.75 -15.59
N GLU A 493 -27.18 -5.74 -15.64
CA GLU A 493 -27.73 -6.48 -14.48
C GLU A 493 -27.85 -7.99 -14.75
#